data_AF-A0A8J6P819-F1
#
_entry.id   AF-A0A8J6P819-F1
#
_cell.length_a   1.000
_cell.length_b   1.000
_cell.length_c   1.000
_cell.angle_alpha   90.00
_cell.angle_beta   90.00
_cell.angle_gamma   90.00
#
_symmetry.space_group_name_H-M   'P 1'
#
loop_
_entity.id
_entity.type
_entity.pdbx_description
1 polymer ?
#
loop_
_entity_poly.entity_id
_entity_poly.type
_entity_poly.pdbx_seq_one_letter_code
_entity_poly.pdbx_strand_id
1 'polypeptide(L)'
;MKQLILPALVVLLAACSSDKDEQFCDCLSVSEELNEEAAKYGSIALDKITDEDVANLKQLTAKKDSICAPYELLGGEELKKKREACK
;
A
#
# COMPACT_ATOMS: atom_id res chain seq x y z
N MET A 1 25.77 51.63 -15.61
CA MET A 1 24.32 51.68 -15.35
C MET A 1 23.70 50.38 -15.83
N LYS A 2 22.79 49.81 -15.02
CA LYS A 2 21.72 48.88 -15.42
C LYS A 2 22.16 47.45 -15.77
N GLN A 3 21.72 46.33 -15.19
CA GLN A 3 20.88 45.90 -14.05
C GLN A 3 21.35 44.46 -13.73
N LEU A 4 21.60 44.12 -12.47
CA LEU A 4 20.64 43.64 -11.47
C LEU A 4 20.28 42.15 -11.65
N ILE A 5 21.01 41.32 -10.89
CA ILE A 5 20.58 40.16 -10.09
C ILE A 5 19.44 39.30 -10.67
N LEU A 6 19.74 38.06 -11.06
CA LEU A 6 19.13 36.78 -10.61
C LEU A 6 19.57 35.65 -11.58
N PRO A 7 19.90 34.45 -11.08
CA PRO A 7 18.82 33.54 -10.72
C PRO A 7 18.95 33.06 -9.29
N ALA A 8 18.05 33.56 -8.44
CA ALA A 8 17.54 32.82 -7.31
C ALA A 8 16.75 31.64 -7.87
N LEU A 9 17.46 30.58 -8.21
CA LEU A 9 16.89 29.24 -8.31
C LEU A 9 17.91 28.30 -7.67
N VAL A 10 18.27 28.61 -6.42
CA VAL A 10 18.75 27.60 -5.49
C VAL A 10 17.55 26.68 -5.31
N VAL A 11 17.57 25.64 -6.15
CA VAL A 11 16.84 24.40 -6.08
C VAL A 11 16.44 24.16 -4.63
N LEU A 12 15.12 24.16 -4.38
CA LEU A 12 14.55 23.57 -3.18
C LEU A 12 15.05 22.13 -3.13
N LEU A 13 16.14 21.91 -2.40
CA LEU A 13 16.65 20.60 -2.05
C LEU A 13 15.56 19.93 -1.21
N ALA A 14 14.78 19.08 -1.89
CA ALA A 14 14.32 17.78 -1.43
C ALA A 14 14.49 17.55 0.08
N ALA A 15 13.56 18.06 0.89
CA ALA A 15 13.42 17.71 2.30
C ALA A 15 11.97 17.36 2.62
N CYS A 16 11.38 16.52 1.77
CA CYS A 16 10.33 15.58 2.14
C CYS A 16 10.76 14.22 1.59
N SER A 17 11.92 13.72 2.02
CA SER A 17 12.22 12.30 1.92
C SER A 17 11.34 11.57 2.92
N SER A 18 10.06 11.43 2.62
CA SER A 18 9.26 10.46 3.33
C SER A 18 9.81 9.09 2.94
N ASP A 19 10.33 8.33 3.90
CA ASP A 19 10.63 6.89 3.74
C ASP A 19 9.37 6.05 3.47
N LYS A 20 8.24 6.74 3.21
CA LYS A 20 6.95 6.20 2.82
C LYS A 20 7.04 5.66 1.39
N ASP A 21 6.93 4.35 1.32
CA ASP A 21 6.80 3.59 0.09
C ASP A 21 5.30 3.48 -0.23
N GLU A 22 4.80 4.32 -1.14
CA GLU A 22 3.36 4.36 -1.46
C GLU A 22 2.83 3.01 -1.95
N GLN A 23 3.63 2.24 -2.70
CA GLN A 23 3.23 0.90 -3.13
C GLN A 23 3.14 -0.07 -1.95
N PHE A 24 3.98 0.08 -0.92
CA PHE A 24 3.86 -0.70 0.30
C PHE A 24 2.62 -0.30 1.09
N CYS A 25 2.28 1.00 1.14
CA CYS A 25 1.06 1.46 1.79
C CYS A 25 -0.19 0.96 1.05
N ASP A 26 -0.17 0.90 -0.28
CA ASP A 26 -1.23 0.29 -1.08
C ASP A 26 -1.33 -1.22 -0.81
N CYS A 27 -0.20 -1.92 -0.71
CA CYS A 27 -0.14 -3.33 -0.30
C CYS A 27 -0.79 -3.55 1.08
N LEU A 28 -0.51 -2.66 2.05
CA LEU A 28 -1.10 -2.71 3.38
C LEU A 28 -2.62 -2.47 3.30
N SER A 29 -3.06 -1.46 2.56
CA SER A 29 -4.48 -1.12 2.40
C SER A 29 -5.27 -2.24 1.76
N VAL A 30 -4.81 -2.84 0.65
CA VAL A 30 -5.53 -3.97 0.04
C VAL A 30 -5.49 -5.23 0.90
N SER A 31 -4.43 -5.42 1.70
CA SER A 31 -4.38 -6.50 2.68
C SER A 31 -5.44 -6.32 3.77
N GLU A 32 -5.67 -5.08 4.22
CA GLU A 32 -6.73 -4.73 5.17
C GLU A 32 -8.12 -4.93 4.55
N GLU A 33 -8.36 -4.44 3.32
CA GLU A 33 -9.59 -4.67 2.56
C GLU A 33 -9.91 -6.17 2.45
N LEU A 34 -8.91 -6.99 2.08
CA LEU A 34 -9.07 -8.45 1.98
C LEU A 34 -9.39 -9.09 3.34
N ASN A 35 -8.74 -8.65 4.41
CA ASN A 35 -9.00 -9.16 5.76
C ASN A 35 -10.41 -8.80 6.23
N GLU A 36 -10.86 -7.58 5.99
CA GLU A 36 -12.21 -7.12 6.32
C GLU A 36 -13.27 -7.89 5.53
N GLU A 37 -13.05 -8.12 4.23
CA GLU A 37 -13.94 -8.91 3.40
C GLU A 37 -14.00 -10.37 3.88
N ALA A 38 -12.84 -11.00 4.09
CA ALA A 38 -12.75 -12.38 4.54
C ALA A 38 -13.40 -12.59 5.93
N ALA A 39 -13.30 -11.60 6.82
CA ALA A 39 -13.89 -11.66 8.15
C ALA A 39 -15.43 -11.80 8.12
N LYS A 40 -16.10 -11.35 7.06
CA LYS A 40 -17.56 -11.50 6.90
C LYS A 40 -17.99 -12.97 6.88
N TYR A 41 -17.12 -13.87 6.42
CA TYR A 41 -17.46 -15.28 6.18
C TYR A 41 -17.03 -16.23 7.31
N GLY A 42 -16.32 -15.74 8.34
CA GLY A 42 -15.75 -16.59 9.40
C GLY A 42 -16.76 -17.43 10.19
N SER A 43 -18.04 -17.02 10.20
CA SER A 43 -19.14 -17.71 10.89
C SER A 43 -20.32 -18.04 9.95
N ILE A 44 -20.15 -17.87 8.63
CA ILE A 44 -21.18 -18.12 7.63
C ILE A 44 -21.08 -19.57 7.17
N ALA A 45 -22.22 -20.25 7.03
CA ALA A 45 -22.27 -21.59 6.46
C ALA A 45 -21.89 -21.55 4.97
N LEU A 46 -21.07 -22.48 4.49
CA LEU A 46 -20.50 -22.45 3.14
C LEU A 46 -21.56 -22.38 2.02
N ASP A 47 -22.73 -22.97 2.24
CA ASP A 47 -23.87 -22.94 1.31
C ASP A 47 -24.53 -21.55 1.17
N LYS A 48 -24.17 -20.60 2.04
CA LYS A 48 -24.62 -19.21 2.00
C LYS A 48 -23.61 -18.26 1.36
N ILE A 49 -22.44 -18.76 0.96
CA ILE A 49 -21.45 -17.97 0.23
C ILE A 49 -21.83 -18.01 -1.25
N THR A 50 -21.99 -16.84 -1.85
CA THR A 50 -22.38 -16.69 -3.25
C THR A 50 -21.16 -16.71 -4.18
N ASP A 51 -21.40 -16.91 -5.48
CA ASP A 51 -20.35 -16.77 -6.49
C ASP A 51 -19.77 -15.35 -6.54
N GLU A 52 -20.59 -14.33 -6.22
CA GLU A 52 -20.15 -12.93 -6.15
C GLU A 52 -19.18 -12.71 -4.97
N ASP A 53 -19.48 -13.27 -3.81
CA ASP A 53 -18.60 -13.26 -2.64
C ASP A 53 -17.23 -13.88 -2.97
N VAL A 54 -17.25 -15.04 -3.64
CA VAL A 54 -16.02 -15.73 -4.08
C VAL A 54 -15.28 -14.91 -5.13
N ALA A 55 -15.98 -14.28 -6.06
CA ALA A 55 -15.36 -13.42 -7.08
C ALA A 55 -14.69 -12.20 -6.43
N ASN A 56 -15.33 -11.57 -5.45
CA ASN A 56 -14.78 -10.42 -4.72
C ASN A 56 -13.50 -10.80 -3.95
N LEU A 57 -13.53 -11.90 -3.20
CA LEU A 57 -12.34 -12.41 -2.49
C LEU A 57 -11.19 -12.74 -3.45
N LYS A 58 -11.48 -13.35 -4.60
CA LYS A 58 -10.47 -13.64 -5.63
C LYS A 58 -9.88 -12.36 -6.22
N GLN A 59 -10.70 -11.36 -6.48
CA GLN A 59 -10.24 -10.07 -7.01
C GLN A 59 -9.31 -9.36 -6.02
N LEU A 60 -9.70 -9.31 -4.74
CA LEU A 60 -8.88 -8.71 -3.68
C LEU A 60 -7.57 -9.49 -3.48
N THR A 61 -7.61 -10.82 -3.53
CA THR A 61 -6.41 -11.67 -3.47
C THR A 61 -5.46 -11.36 -4.63
N ALA A 62 -5.96 -11.34 -5.87
CA ALA A 62 -5.14 -11.04 -7.05
C ALA A 62 -4.55 -9.62 -7.00
N LYS A 63 -5.34 -8.63 -6.54
CA LYS A 63 -4.88 -7.26 -6.33
C LYS A 63 -3.77 -7.20 -5.28
N LYS A 64 -3.95 -7.89 -4.14
CA LYS A 64 -2.93 -7.99 -3.09
C LYS A 64 -1.65 -8.64 -3.62
N ASP A 65 -1.74 -9.80 -4.25
CA ASP A 65 -0.57 -10.53 -4.75
C ASP A 65 0.22 -9.69 -5.77
N SER A 66 -0.49 -8.99 -6.66
CA SER A 66 0.16 -8.10 -7.64
C SER A 66 0.87 -6.91 -7.00
N ILE A 67 0.25 -6.24 -6.03
CA ILE A 67 0.82 -5.03 -5.42
C ILE A 67 1.94 -5.38 -4.45
N CYS A 68 1.76 -6.48 -3.70
CA CYS A 68 2.64 -6.90 -2.62
C CYS A 68 3.84 -7.74 -3.07
N ALA A 69 3.88 -8.25 -4.31
CA ALA A 69 4.95 -9.10 -4.83
C ALA A 69 6.39 -8.61 -4.52
N PRO A 70 6.72 -7.30 -4.60
CA PRO A 70 8.07 -6.83 -4.29
C PRO A 70 8.48 -6.99 -2.81
N TYR A 71 7.53 -7.23 -1.91
CA TYR A 71 7.74 -7.24 -0.46
C TYR A 71 7.72 -8.64 0.16
N GLU A 72 7.39 -9.68 -0.61
CA GLU A 72 7.24 -11.06 -0.11
C GLU A 72 8.53 -11.65 0.48
N LEU A 73 9.69 -11.18 0.00
CA LEU A 73 11.00 -11.64 0.43
C LEU A 73 11.62 -10.77 1.54
N LEU A 74 10.93 -9.71 1.97
CA LEU A 74 11.44 -8.84 3.03
C LEU A 74 11.37 -9.51 4.40
N GLY A 75 12.37 -9.24 5.23
CA GLY A 75 12.37 -9.71 6.61
C GLY A 75 11.35 -8.98 7.47
N GLY A 76 10.95 -9.59 8.60
CA GLY A 76 9.96 -9.01 9.52
C GLY A 76 10.31 -7.62 10.03
N GLU A 77 11.59 -7.33 10.26
CA GLU A 77 12.05 -6.00 10.70
C GLU A 77 11.93 -4.95 9.60
N GLU A 78 12.20 -5.31 8.35
CA GLU A 78 12.05 -4.41 7.20
C GLU A 78 10.57 -4.10 6.93
N LEU A 79 9.73 -5.13 7.00
CA LEU A 79 8.27 -4.98 6.88
C LEU A 79 7.70 -4.09 7.99
N LYS A 80 8.21 -4.22 9.23
CA LYS A 80 7.80 -3.38 10.35
C LYS A 80 8.14 -1.90 10.10
N LYS A 81 9.36 -1.61 9.65
CA LYS A 81 9.78 -0.23 9.32
C LYS A 81 8.93 0.38 8.21
N LYS A 82 8.69 -0.38 7.13
CA LYS A 82 7.82 0.06 6.03
C LYS A 82 6.39 0.35 6.50
N ARG A 83 5.85 -0.50 7.39
CA ARG A 83 4.52 -0.29 8.01
C ARG A 83 4.47 0.98 8.87
N GLU A 84 5.51 1.24 9.65
CA GLU A 84 5.59 2.44 10.48
C GLU A 84 5.64 3.71 9.63
N ALA A 85 6.27 3.66 8.45
CA ALA A 85 6.33 4.78 7.50
C ALA A 85 5.00 5.09 6.79
N CYS A 86 4.01 4.18 6.84
CA CYS A 86 2.69 4.42 6.27
C CYS A 86 1.72 5.16 7.21
N LYS A 87 2.07 5.33 8.49
CA LYS A 87 1.27 6.01 9.54
C LYS A 87 1.49 7.52 9.53
#